data_AF-A0A850LRT3-F1
#
_entry.id   AF-A0A850LRT3-F1
#
_cell.length_a   1.000
_cell.length_b   1.000
_cell.length_c   1.000
_cell.angle_alpha   90.00
_cell.angle_beta   90.00
_cell.angle_gamma   90.00
#
_symmetry.space_group_name_H-M   'P 1'
#
loop_
_entity.id
_entity.type
_entity.pdbx_description
1 polymer ?
#
loop_
_entity_poly.entity_id
_entity_poly.type
_entity_poly.pdbx_seq_one_letter_code
_entity_poly.pdbx_strand_id
1 'polypeptide(L)'
;MNQSHFSHMFRCRRCNQEFILYQIKAAGRVLVIKCRCPKHGSKSIKLPLAQKSQYISDLHGGVFRCYKCGAPARLDNMKLSGPWTLIRMVCDIHGSKLPVQKISSPIYNEIVAQPVPQKAITTHISPGEKVRVVVDVPPSCPFCKAPINRDNVQWAGPMSVKCPYCERTVPAAERQI
;
A
#
# COMPACT_ATOMS: atom_id res chain seq x y z
N MET A 1 -17.85 20.23 10.71
CA MET A 1 -16.93 20.06 11.85
C MET A 1 -15.52 19.86 11.31
N ASN A 2 -14.60 20.75 11.67
CA ASN A 2 -13.27 20.91 11.05
C ASN A 2 -12.33 19.72 11.34
N GLN A 3 -12.29 18.73 10.44
CA GLN A 3 -11.34 17.61 10.48
C GLN A 3 -9.87 18.07 10.30
N SER A 4 -9.64 19.30 9.82
CA SER A 4 -8.31 19.80 9.42
C SER A 4 -7.35 20.13 10.57
N HIS A 5 -7.82 20.29 11.81
CA HIS A 5 -6.95 20.75 12.89
C HIS A 5 -6.11 19.64 13.55
N PHE A 6 -6.34 18.34 13.31
CA PHE A 6 -5.62 17.30 14.07
C PHE A 6 -4.52 16.57 13.31
N SER A 7 -4.53 16.61 11.97
CA SER A 7 -3.52 15.92 11.14
C SER A 7 -2.08 16.41 11.39
N HIS A 8 -1.90 17.61 11.94
CA HIS A 8 -0.58 18.12 12.28
C HIS A 8 0.04 17.44 13.52
N MET A 9 -0.74 16.76 14.36
CA MET A 9 -0.23 16.08 15.55
C MET A 9 0.62 14.85 15.21
N PHE A 10 0.28 14.20 14.10
CA PHE A 10 0.97 13.01 13.57
C PHE A 10 2.10 13.35 12.59
N ARG A 11 2.50 14.62 12.52
CA ARG A 11 3.59 15.10 11.67
C ARG A 11 4.72 15.71 12.48
N CYS A 12 5.95 15.51 12.01
CA CYS A 12 7.13 16.12 12.58
C CYS A 12 7.12 17.62 12.29
N ARG A 13 7.16 18.47 13.33
CA ARG A 13 7.20 19.93 13.16
C ARG A 13 8.46 20.45 12.44
N ARG A 14 9.53 19.64 12.35
CA ARG A 14 10.79 20.02 11.72
C ARG A 14 10.87 19.69 10.23
N CYS A 15 10.41 18.51 9.79
CA CYS A 15 10.43 18.11 8.37
C CYS A 15 9.04 17.91 7.75
N ASN A 16 7.96 18.15 8.49
CA ASN A 16 6.57 17.93 8.08
C ASN A 16 6.23 16.49 7.63
N GLN A 17 7.13 15.52 7.84
CA GLN A 17 6.89 14.12 7.54
C GLN A 17 5.97 13.49 8.58
N GLU A 18 5.11 12.57 8.14
CA GLU A 18 4.31 11.75 9.04
C GLU A 18 5.19 10.89 9.95
N PHE A 19 4.78 10.77 11.21
CA PHE A 19 5.50 9.94 12.15
C PHE A 19 5.23 8.45 11.89
N ILE A 20 6.25 7.63 12.10
CA ILE A 20 6.09 6.18 12.19
C ILE A 20 5.53 5.86 13.58
N LEU A 21 4.42 5.13 13.65
CA LEU A 21 3.79 4.72 14.89
C LEU A 21 4.19 3.28 15.21
N TYR A 22 5.10 3.10 16.17
CA TYR A 22 5.64 1.76 16.47
C TYR A 22 5.05 1.14 17.73
N GLN A 23 4.33 1.91 18.55
CA GLN A 23 3.60 1.37 19.69
C GLN A 23 2.31 2.17 19.94
N ILE A 24 1.17 1.50 20.00
CA ILE A 24 -0.13 2.11 20.34
C ILE A 24 -0.77 1.29 21.45
N LYS A 25 -1.03 1.91 22.60
CA LYS A 25 -1.66 1.24 23.74
C LYS A 25 -2.83 2.04 24.30
N ALA A 26 -3.89 1.36 24.70
CA ALA A 26 -4.92 1.95 25.54
C ALA A 26 -4.47 1.86 27.02
N ALA A 27 -4.55 2.99 27.74
CA ALA A 27 -4.25 3.08 29.17
C ALA A 27 -5.39 3.84 29.85
N GLY A 28 -6.39 3.11 30.33
CA GLY A 28 -7.64 3.69 30.84
C GLY A 28 -8.37 4.47 29.73
N ARG A 29 -8.65 5.76 29.98
CA ARG A 29 -9.37 6.64 29.04
C ARG A 29 -8.47 7.32 28.01
N VAL A 30 -7.18 6.97 27.97
CA VAL A 30 -6.19 7.62 27.10
C VAL A 30 -5.51 6.59 26.20
N LEU A 31 -5.40 6.93 24.91
CA LEU A 31 -4.56 6.24 23.95
C LEU A 31 -3.15 6.84 24.00
N VAL A 32 -2.15 6.01 24.33
CA VAL A 32 -0.74 6.41 24.36
C VAL A 32 -0.06 5.86 23.12
N ILE A 33 0.45 6.76 22.29
CA ILE A 33 1.07 6.46 20.99
C ILE A 33 2.54 6.84 21.08
N LYS A 34 3.43 5.88 20.91
CA LYS A 34 4.85 6.17 20.68
C LYS A 34 5.12 6.23 19.20
N CYS A 35 5.72 7.33 18.77
CA CYS A 35 5.97 7.62 17.39
C CYS A 35 7.40 8.11 17.18
N ARG A 36 7.89 8.03 15.94
CA ARG A 36 9.26 8.44 15.59
C ARG A 36 9.28 9.12 14.24
N CYS A 37 10.02 10.23 14.15
CA CYS A 37 10.49 10.79 12.90
C CYS A 37 11.83 10.13 12.54
N PRO A 38 12.01 9.66 11.29
CA PRO A 38 13.28 9.08 10.87
C PRO A 38 14.47 10.02 11.12
N LYS A 39 14.27 11.32 10.87
CA LYS A 39 15.31 12.35 10.96
C LYS A 39 15.46 12.99 12.34
N HIS A 40 14.38 13.08 13.12
CA HIS A 40 14.33 13.94 14.32
C HIS A 40 14.05 13.19 15.63
N GLY A 41 13.96 11.86 15.59
CA GLY A 41 13.82 11.04 16.80
C GLY A 41 12.37 10.81 17.23
N SER A 42 12.23 10.33 18.47
CA SER A 42 10.97 9.79 19.00
C SER A 42 10.14 10.83 19.76
N LYS A 43 8.82 10.65 19.75
CA LYS A 43 7.84 11.45 20.50
C LYS A 43 6.75 10.53 21.05
N SER A 44 6.12 10.92 22.17
CA SER A 44 4.90 10.28 22.66
C SER A 44 3.72 11.24 22.52
N ILE A 45 2.60 10.73 22.00
CA ILE A 45 1.33 11.46 21.86
C ILE A 45 0.31 10.76 22.77
N LYS A 46 -0.53 11.55 23.44
CA LYS A 46 -1.64 11.07 24.26
C LYS A 46 -2.94 11.62 23.67
N LEU A 47 -3.90 10.74 23.39
CA LEU A 47 -5.20 11.11 22.82
C LEU A 47 -6.34 10.57 23.69
N PRO A 48 -7.48 11.25 23.81
CA PRO A 48 -8.65 10.68 24.46
C PRO A 48 -9.15 9.44 23.70
N LEU A 49 -9.33 8.32 24.40
CA LEU A 49 -9.79 7.07 23.77
C LEU A 49 -11.17 7.22 23.12
N ALA A 50 -12.03 8.08 23.69
CA ALA A 50 -13.36 8.39 23.17
C ALA A 50 -13.32 9.04 21.76
N GLN A 51 -12.21 9.68 21.41
CA GLN A 51 -12.03 10.34 20.10
C GLN A 51 -11.23 9.49 19.10
N LYS A 52 -10.90 8.23 19.45
CA LYS A 52 -10.02 7.38 18.61
C LYS A 52 -10.47 7.30 17.14
N SER A 53 -11.77 7.24 16.89
CA SER A 53 -12.36 7.06 15.55
C SER A 53 -12.00 8.20 14.60
N GLN A 54 -11.82 9.41 15.15
CA GLN A 54 -11.43 10.60 14.41
C GLN A 54 -9.99 10.52 13.87
N TYR A 55 -9.16 9.67 14.48
CA TYR A 55 -7.73 9.57 14.17
C TYR A 55 -7.35 8.29 13.42
N ILE A 56 -8.28 7.36 13.19
CA ILE A 56 -7.94 6.05 12.63
C ILE A 56 -7.23 6.17 11.28
N SER A 57 -7.60 7.14 10.43
CA SER A 57 -6.92 7.37 9.15
C SER A 57 -5.45 7.80 9.32
N ASP A 58 -5.17 8.70 10.27
CA ASP A 58 -3.79 9.10 10.59
C ASP A 58 -3.02 7.95 11.26
N LEU A 59 -3.68 7.15 12.11
CA LEU A 59 -3.08 5.97 12.71
C LEU A 59 -2.70 4.93 11.65
N HIS A 60 -3.57 4.69 10.67
CA HIS A 60 -3.31 3.81 9.53
C HIS A 60 -2.07 4.29 8.77
N GLY A 61 -2.05 5.57 8.37
CA GLY A 61 -0.93 6.16 7.64
C GLY A 61 0.40 6.07 8.39
N GLY A 62 0.39 6.17 9.72
CA GLY A 62 1.61 6.11 10.53
C GLY A 62 2.07 4.70 10.91
N VAL A 63 1.17 3.74 11.06
CA VAL A 63 1.50 2.32 11.37
C VAL A 63 2.17 1.65 10.18
N PHE A 64 1.63 1.82 8.96
CA PHE A 64 2.13 1.13 7.77
C PHE A 64 3.31 1.86 7.08
N ARG A 65 4.29 2.32 7.88
CA ARG A 65 5.51 2.99 7.41
C ARG A 65 6.78 2.28 7.85
N CYS A 66 7.81 2.38 7.02
CA CYS A 66 9.14 1.89 7.31
C CYS A 66 9.74 2.62 8.50
N TYR A 67 10.20 1.88 9.51
CA TYR A 67 10.83 2.45 10.70
C TYR A 67 12.10 3.27 10.41
N LYS A 68 12.82 2.95 9.33
CA LYS A 68 14.12 3.57 9.00
C LYS A 68 13.99 4.84 8.15
N CYS A 69 13.19 4.81 7.08
CA CYS A 69 13.06 5.96 6.16
C CYS A 69 11.69 6.66 6.20
N GLY A 70 10.68 6.06 6.83
CA GLY A 70 9.32 6.60 6.87
C GLY A 70 8.50 6.43 5.58
N ALA A 71 9.05 5.80 4.54
CA ALA A 71 8.29 5.44 3.33
C ALA A 71 7.17 4.44 3.67
N PRO A 72 6.08 4.36 2.87
CA PRO A 72 5.09 3.29 3.01
C PRO A 72 5.75 1.91 3.03
N ALA A 73 5.23 1.01 3.84
CA ALA A 73 5.75 -0.35 3.97
C ALA A 73 4.58 -1.34 3.89
N ARG A 74 4.88 -2.54 3.41
CA ARG A 74 3.90 -3.64 3.31
C ARG A 74 3.94 -4.50 4.56
N LEU A 75 2.79 -5.01 4.97
CA LEU A 75 2.71 -5.98 6.05
C LEU A 75 3.32 -7.30 5.58
N ASP A 76 4.27 -7.82 6.34
CA ASP A 76 4.98 -9.09 6.04
C ASP A 76 4.42 -10.23 6.89
N ASN A 77 4.37 -10.00 8.20
CA ASN A 77 3.89 -10.97 9.16
C ASN A 77 3.11 -10.27 10.27
N MET A 78 2.07 -10.94 10.75
CA MET A 78 1.26 -10.50 11.89
C MET A 78 1.12 -11.66 12.87
N LYS A 79 1.33 -11.37 14.15
CA LYS A 79 1.11 -12.31 15.25
C LYS A 79 0.30 -11.66 16.36
N LEU A 80 -0.72 -12.36 16.85
CA LEU A 80 -1.43 -11.99 18.07
C LEU A 80 -0.63 -12.46 19.31
N SER A 81 -0.48 -11.58 20.30
CA SER A 81 0.21 -11.85 21.55
C SER A 81 -0.52 -11.15 22.71
N GLY A 82 -1.47 -11.85 23.32
CA GLY A 82 -2.35 -11.29 24.35
C GLY A 82 -3.14 -10.09 23.80
N PRO A 83 -3.10 -8.90 24.46
CA PRO A 83 -3.83 -7.72 24.01
C PRO A 83 -3.12 -6.96 22.87
N TRP A 84 -2.07 -7.56 22.28
CA TRP A 84 -1.24 -6.92 21.27
C TRP A 84 -1.31 -7.65 19.93
N THR A 85 -1.41 -6.88 18.86
CA THR A 85 -1.03 -7.27 17.52
C THR A 85 0.42 -6.84 17.28
N LEU A 86 1.29 -7.83 17.11
CA LEU A 86 2.69 -7.66 16.75
C LEU A 86 2.79 -7.74 15.22
N ILE A 87 3.17 -6.64 14.58
CA ILE A 87 3.32 -6.59 13.12
C ILE A 87 4.77 -6.41 12.71
N ARG A 88 5.15 -7.11 11.65
CA ARG A 88 6.41 -6.94 10.93
C ARG A 88 6.11 -6.35 9.57
N MET A 89 6.88 -5.33 9.23
CA MET A 89 6.75 -4.60 7.98
C MET A 89 7.95 -4.91 7.08
N VAL A 90 7.73 -4.94 5.77
CA VAL A 90 8.77 -4.95 4.73
C VAL A 90 8.75 -3.61 4.02
N CYS A 91 9.94 -3.02 3.90
CA CYS A 91 10.15 -1.82 3.11
C CYS A 91 10.92 -2.20 1.85
N ASP A 92 10.53 -1.66 0.70
CA ASP A 92 11.18 -1.99 -0.58
C ASP A 92 12.66 -1.53 -0.62
N ILE A 93 13.06 -0.57 0.22
CA ILE A 93 14.45 -0.10 0.36
C ILE A 93 15.24 -0.89 1.41
N HIS A 94 14.61 -1.26 2.53
CA HIS A 94 15.31 -1.81 3.71
C HIS A 94 15.03 -3.29 3.99
N GLY A 95 14.15 -3.92 3.21
CA GLY A 95 13.72 -5.31 3.38
C GLY A 95 12.88 -5.56 4.64
N SER A 96 12.93 -6.80 5.13
CA SER A 96 12.17 -7.33 6.29
C SER A 96 12.84 -7.07 7.65
N LYS A 97 14.05 -6.50 7.68
CA LYS A 97 14.82 -6.24 8.91
C LYS A 97 14.35 -4.96 9.62
N LEU A 98 13.04 -4.81 9.81
CA LEU A 98 12.42 -3.72 10.55
C LEU A 98 11.99 -4.18 11.95
N PRO A 99 12.05 -3.29 12.96
CA PRO A 99 11.58 -3.63 14.30
C PRO A 99 10.08 -3.94 14.30
N VAL A 100 9.69 -4.87 15.16
CA VAL A 100 8.29 -5.24 15.38
C VAL A 100 7.54 -4.05 15.96
N GLN A 101 6.41 -3.69 15.35
CA GLN A 101 5.50 -2.70 15.91
C GLN A 101 4.46 -3.39 16.80
N LYS A 102 4.10 -2.74 17.91
CA LYS A 102 3.25 -3.31 18.95
C LYS A 102 1.98 -2.48 19.10
N ILE A 103 0.91 -2.91 18.47
CA ILE A 103 -0.36 -2.19 18.40
C ILE A 103 -1.39 -2.92 19.27
N SER A 104 -2.17 -2.20 20.06
CA SER A 104 -3.31 -2.77 20.79
C SER A 104 -4.27 -3.46 19.82
N SER A 105 -4.61 -4.74 20.03
CA SER A 105 -5.38 -5.52 19.05
C SER A 105 -6.73 -4.89 18.65
N PRO A 106 -7.53 -4.35 19.58
CA PRO A 106 -8.78 -3.66 19.21
C PRO A 106 -8.55 -2.47 18.27
N ILE A 107 -7.50 -1.69 18.51
CA ILE A 107 -7.16 -0.53 17.68
C ILE A 107 -6.64 -0.97 16.31
N TYR A 108 -5.84 -2.04 16.27
CA TYR A 108 -5.37 -2.60 15.00
C TYR A 108 -6.54 -3.04 14.12
N ASN A 109 -7.51 -3.76 14.68
CA ASN A 109 -8.69 -4.21 13.96
C ASN A 109 -9.48 -3.04 13.37
N GLU A 110 -9.63 -1.94 14.11
CA GLU A 110 -10.27 -0.72 13.60
C GLU A 110 -9.47 -0.03 12.49
N ILE A 111 -8.14 -0.02 12.62
CA ILE A 111 -7.25 0.52 11.58
C ILE A 111 -7.42 -0.24 10.26
N VAL A 112 -7.44 -1.57 10.29
CA VAL A 112 -7.55 -2.39 9.07
C VAL A 112 -8.98 -2.52 8.55
N ALA A 113 -9.99 -2.33 9.41
CA ALA A 113 -11.39 -2.35 9.01
C ALA A 113 -11.80 -1.08 8.26
N GLN A 114 -11.02 0.01 8.33
CA GLN A 114 -11.32 1.16 7.49
C GLN A 114 -11.11 0.81 6.02
N PRO A 115 -12.12 1.05 5.16
CA PRO A 115 -11.88 1.04 3.73
C PRO A 115 -10.82 2.12 3.52
N VAL A 116 -9.62 1.70 3.11
CA VAL A 116 -8.53 2.63 2.83
C VAL A 116 -9.14 3.66 1.88
N PRO A 117 -9.32 4.93 2.30
CA PRO A 117 -9.78 5.94 1.37
C PRO A 117 -8.72 5.89 0.28
N GLN A 118 -9.12 5.54 -0.94
CA GLN A 118 -8.28 5.73 -2.11
C GLN A 118 -8.10 7.24 -2.28
N LYS A 119 -7.42 7.90 -1.33
CA LYS A 119 -6.79 9.19 -1.55
C LYS A 119 -5.84 8.90 -2.68
N ALA A 120 -6.27 9.35 -3.87
CA ALA A 120 -5.60 9.22 -5.12
C ALA A 120 -4.09 9.12 -4.89
N ILE A 121 -3.56 7.91 -5.08
CA ILE A 121 -2.17 7.78 -5.46
C ILE A 121 -2.10 8.56 -6.77
N THR A 122 -1.70 9.83 -6.71
CA THR A 122 -1.40 10.63 -7.89
C THR A 122 -0.08 10.11 -8.46
N THR A 123 -0.06 8.87 -8.93
CA THR A 123 0.33 8.65 -10.31
C THR A 123 -0.76 9.31 -11.13
N HIS A 124 -0.40 10.24 -12.01
CA HIS A 124 -1.31 10.76 -13.02
C HIS A 124 -1.79 9.61 -13.92
N ILE A 125 -2.78 8.86 -13.46
CA ILE A 125 -3.69 8.04 -14.25
C ILE A 125 -5.03 8.12 -13.50
N SER A 126 -5.94 8.91 -14.04
CA SER A 126 -7.26 9.18 -13.47
C SER A 126 -8.09 7.88 -13.35
N PRO A 127 -8.72 7.59 -12.20
CA PRO A 127 -9.67 6.49 -12.09
C PRO A 127 -11.06 6.98 -12.54
N GLY A 128 -11.45 6.60 -13.74
CA GLY A 128 -12.76 6.96 -14.31
C GLY A 128 -12.91 6.59 -15.78
N GLU A 129 -11.80 6.40 -16.49
CA GLU A 129 -11.80 5.87 -17.84
C GLU A 129 -11.12 4.50 -17.80
N LYS A 130 -11.91 3.44 -17.97
CA LYS A 130 -11.34 2.14 -18.32
C LYS A 130 -10.72 2.32 -19.71
N VAL A 131 -9.46 2.76 -19.79
CA VAL A 131 -8.70 2.58 -21.03
C VAL A 131 -8.64 1.07 -21.20
N ARG A 132 -9.55 0.56 -22.03
CA ARG A 132 -9.55 -0.82 -22.49
C ARG A 132 -8.35 -0.88 -23.41
N VAL A 133 -7.19 -1.18 -22.84
CA VAL A 133 -6.04 -1.55 -23.64
C VAL A 133 -6.43 -2.85 -24.34
N VAL A 134 -6.79 -2.74 -25.62
CA VAL A 134 -7.00 -3.91 -26.44
C VAL A 134 -5.64 -4.30 -26.96
N VAL A 135 -5.17 -5.42 -26.42
CA VAL A 135 -3.98 -6.09 -26.92
C VAL A 135 -4.38 -6.72 -28.26
N ASP A 136 -3.82 -6.20 -29.33
CA ASP A 136 -4.06 -6.66 -30.69
C ASP A 136 -3.02 -7.71 -31.09
N VAL A 137 -3.51 -8.81 -31.66
CA VAL A 137 -2.69 -9.87 -32.21
C VAL A 137 -2.26 -9.45 -33.61
N PRO A 138 -0.96 -9.54 -33.97
CA PRO A 138 -0.52 -9.19 -35.32
C PRO A 138 -1.20 -10.09 -36.37
N PRO A 139 -1.56 -9.57 -37.54
CA PRO A 139 -2.32 -10.31 -38.56
C PRO A 139 -1.52 -11.48 -39.18
N SER A 140 -0.19 -11.46 -39.05
CA SER A 140 0.70 -12.51 -39.52
C SER A 140 1.87 -12.75 -38.56
N CYS A 141 2.34 -13.99 -38.51
CA CYS A 141 3.48 -14.37 -37.71
C CYS A 141 4.77 -13.79 -38.30
N PRO A 142 5.61 -13.06 -37.54
CA PRO A 142 6.87 -12.52 -38.07
C PRO A 142 7.90 -13.61 -38.43
N PHE A 143 7.72 -14.83 -37.92
CA PHE A 143 8.64 -15.94 -38.14
C PHE A 143 8.26 -16.80 -39.35
N CYS A 144 7.00 -17.24 -39.44
CA CYS A 144 6.55 -18.15 -40.51
C CYS A 144 5.63 -17.49 -41.55
N LYS A 145 5.27 -16.21 -41.36
CA LYS A 145 4.37 -15.44 -42.23
C LYS A 145 2.93 -15.97 -42.33
N ALA A 146 2.60 -17.05 -41.60
CA ALA A 146 1.24 -17.58 -41.56
C ALA A 146 0.27 -16.55 -40.94
N PRO A 147 -0.98 -16.49 -41.43
CA PRO A 147 -1.99 -15.59 -40.89
C PRO A 147 -2.33 -15.99 -39.45
N ILE A 148 -2.47 -15.03 -38.54
CA ILE A 148 -2.87 -15.30 -37.16
C ILE A 148 -4.26 -14.70 -36.93
N ASN A 149 -5.21 -15.54 -36.51
CA ASN A 149 -6.55 -15.10 -36.13
C ASN A 149 -6.66 -15.06 -34.59
N ARG A 150 -7.17 -13.95 -34.06
CA ARG A 150 -7.39 -13.70 -32.63
C ARG A 150 -8.20 -14.79 -31.94
N ASP A 151 -9.15 -15.41 -32.63
CA ASP A 151 -10.02 -16.44 -32.04
C ASP A 151 -9.29 -17.77 -31.82
N ASN A 152 -8.16 -17.99 -32.50
CA ASN A 152 -7.41 -19.26 -32.50
C ASN A 152 -5.97 -19.13 -31.95
N VAL A 153 -5.67 -18.11 -31.15
CA VAL A 153 -4.35 -17.98 -30.51
C VAL A 153 -4.33 -18.50 -29.08
N GLN A 154 -3.24 -19.17 -28.72
CA GLN A 154 -2.93 -19.49 -27.33
C GLN A 154 -2.06 -18.39 -26.74
N TRP A 155 -2.48 -17.80 -25.63
CA TRP A 155 -1.70 -16.76 -24.95
C TRP A 155 -0.53 -17.37 -24.18
N ALA A 156 0.66 -16.80 -24.37
CA ALA A 156 1.89 -17.16 -23.65
C ALA A 156 2.19 -16.22 -22.48
N GLY A 157 1.51 -15.06 -22.43
CA GLY A 157 1.66 -14.04 -21.40
C GLY A 157 0.78 -12.82 -21.68
N PRO A 158 0.84 -11.75 -20.88
CA PRO A 158 -0.04 -10.59 -21.02
C PRO A 158 0.09 -9.85 -22.35
N MET A 159 1.29 -9.91 -22.96
CA MET A 159 1.66 -9.19 -24.19
C MET A 159 2.27 -10.14 -25.23
N SER A 160 1.95 -11.43 -25.15
CA SER A 160 2.60 -12.46 -25.97
C SER A 160 1.64 -13.59 -26.33
N VAL A 161 1.63 -14.00 -27.60
CA VAL A 161 0.81 -15.11 -28.12
C VAL A 161 1.68 -16.17 -28.78
N LYS A 162 1.29 -17.44 -28.71
CA LYS A 162 1.90 -18.52 -29.51
C LYS A 162 1.26 -18.58 -30.88
N CYS A 163 2.09 -18.63 -31.93
CA CYS A 163 1.64 -18.87 -33.28
C CYS A 163 1.13 -20.33 -33.42
N PRO A 164 -0.09 -20.57 -33.92
CA PRO A 164 -0.63 -21.94 -34.05
C PRO A 164 0.04 -22.78 -35.15
N TYR A 165 0.82 -22.15 -36.04
CA TYR A 165 1.48 -22.84 -37.16
C TYR A 165 2.92 -23.24 -36.88
N CYS A 166 3.65 -22.43 -36.10
CA CYS A 166 5.08 -22.66 -35.84
C CYS A 166 5.46 -22.65 -34.35
N GLU A 167 4.47 -22.57 -33.46
CA GLU A 167 4.57 -22.62 -31.99
C GLU A 167 5.43 -21.54 -31.31
N ARG A 168 6.05 -20.65 -32.09
CA ARG A 168 6.87 -19.55 -31.56
C ARG A 168 6.00 -18.48 -30.90
N THR A 169 6.54 -17.89 -29.84
CA THR A 169 5.95 -16.76 -29.16
C THR A 169 6.17 -15.48 -29.95
N VAL A 170 5.09 -14.76 -30.22
CA VAL A 170 5.05 -13.50 -30.96
C VAL A 170 4.59 -12.39 -30.00
N PRO A 171 5.26 -11.22 -29.99
CA PRO A 171 4.80 -10.08 -29.20
C PRO A 171 3.47 -9.57 -29.73
N ALA A 172 2.52 -9.33 -28.83
CA ALA A 172 1.26 -8.68 -29.15
C ALA A 172 1.45 -7.15 -29.11
N ALA A 173 0.76 -6.44 -30.01
CA ALA A 173 0.87 -4.99 -30.09
C ALA A 173 -0.15 -4.34 -29.16
N GLU A 174 0.30 -3.32 -28.43
CA GLU A 174 -0.61 -2.47 -27.68
C GLU A 174 -1.26 -1.47 -28.64
N ARG A 175 -2.59 -1.49 -28.73
CA ARG A 175 -3.34 -0.46 -29.45
C ARG A 175 -4.18 0.32 -28.44
N GLN A 176 -3.91 1.62 -28.36
CA GLN A 176 -4.79 2.55 -27.67
C GLN A 176 -6.05 2.74 -28.51
N ILE A 177 -7.21 2.51 -27.90
CA ILE A 177 -8.52 2.80 -28.47
C ILE A 177 -8.96 4.17 -27.97
#